data_AF-A0AAF0LMM3-F1
#
_entry.id   AF-A0AAF0LMM3-F1
#
_cell.length_a   1.000
_cell.length_b   1.000
_cell.length_c   1.000
_cell.angle_alpha   90.00
_cell.angle_beta   90.00
_cell.angle_gamma   90.00
#
_symmetry.space_group_name_H-M   'P 1'
#
loop_
_entity.id
_entity.type
_entity.pdbx_description
1 polymer ?
#
loop_
_entity_poly.entity_id
_entity_poly.type
_entity_poly.pdbx_seq_one_letter_code
_entity_poly.pdbx_strand_id
1 'polypeptide(L)'
;MTEVLEFLRSNHFESPAHVDVFSTYSAGREVTVEVRDYGLGHDRSRYEVYAYFTDVPASERQLNVSYVLGNAADSVIHALEEVGMHWDVFKPTK
;
A
#
# COMPACT_ATOMS: atom_id res chain seq x y z
N MET A 1 6.00 -10.42 11.56
CA MET A 1 6.14 -9.08 10.93
C MET A 1 7.32 -9.02 9.96
N THR A 2 8.46 -9.63 10.27
CA THR A 2 9.64 -9.74 9.38
C THR A 2 9.40 -10.56 8.11
N GLU A 3 8.53 -11.57 8.17
CA GLU A 3 8.29 -12.52 7.06
C GLU A 3 7.51 -11.92 5.88
N VAL A 4 6.67 -10.91 6.11
CA VAL A 4 5.90 -10.26 5.03
C VAL A 4 6.84 -9.48 4.11
N LEU A 5 7.78 -8.71 4.68
CA LEU A 5 8.77 -7.96 3.90
C LEU A 5 9.74 -8.86 3.11
N GLU A 6 10.11 -10.02 3.64
CA GLU A 6 10.94 -11.00 2.92
C GLU A 6 10.18 -11.70 1.79
N PHE A 7 8.89 -11.98 1.97
CA PHE A 7 8.03 -12.53 0.92
C PHE A 7 7.87 -11.58 -0.28
N LEU A 8 7.77 -10.27 -0.04
CA LEU A 8 7.68 -9.28 -1.12
C LEU A 8 8.98 -9.11 -1.89
N ARG A 9 10.13 -9.15 -1.20
CA ARG A 9 11.46 -9.12 -1.83
C ARG A 9 11.75 -10.35 -2.70
N SER A 10 11.07 -11.46 -2.42
CA SER A 10 11.21 -12.71 -3.17
C SER A 10 10.40 -12.73 -4.46
N ASN A 11 9.42 -11.84 -4.61
CA ASN A 11 8.63 -11.68 -5.82
C ASN A 11 9.25 -10.57 -6.67
N HIS A 12 10.08 -10.96 -7.64
CA HIS A 12 10.63 -10.04 -8.63
C HIS A 12 9.52 -9.56 -9.57
N PHE A 13 8.77 -8.54 -9.16
CA PHE A 13 7.86 -7.84 -10.06
C PHE A 13 8.67 -6.99 -11.03
N GLU A 14 8.54 -7.27 -12.33
CA GLU A 14 9.05 -6.38 -13.39
C GLU A 14 8.40 -5.00 -13.24
N SER A 15 8.97 -3.94 -13.83
CA SER A 15 8.43 -2.58 -13.63
C SER A 15 6.95 -2.47 -14.00
N PRO A 16 6.13 -1.71 -13.24
CA PRO A 16 4.70 -1.62 -13.50
C PRO A 16 4.42 -0.99 -14.87
N ALA A 17 3.42 -1.52 -15.57
CA ALA A 17 2.99 -0.99 -16.86
C ALA A 17 2.21 0.32 -16.70
N HIS A 18 1.51 0.49 -15.58
CA HIS A 18 0.75 1.69 -15.26
C HIS A 18 0.73 1.97 -13.75
N VAL A 19 0.67 3.25 -13.38
CA VAL A 19 0.55 3.69 -11.99
C VAL A 19 -0.54 4.75 -11.88
N ASP A 20 -1.57 4.45 -11.10
CA ASP A 20 -2.64 5.40 -10.74
C ASP A 20 -2.42 5.94 -9.33
N VAL A 21 -2.58 7.25 -9.16
CA VAL A 21 -2.42 7.92 -7.86
C VAL A 21 -3.62 8.82 -7.60
N PHE A 22 -4.24 8.65 -6.44
CA PHE A 22 -5.36 9.49 -6.01
C PHE A 22 -5.39 9.69 -4.48
N SER A 23 -6.12 10.70 -4.03
CA SER A 23 -6.35 10.95 -2.60
C SER A 23 -7.78 10.55 -2.20
N THR A 24 -7.93 10.05 -0.98
CA THR A 24 -9.20 9.75 -0.32
C THR A 24 -9.08 10.00 1.18
N TYR A 25 -10.09 9.64 1.98
CA TYR A 25 -10.07 9.75 3.43
C TYR A 25 -10.20 8.39 4.11
N SER A 26 -9.38 8.14 5.13
CA SER A 26 -9.53 7.02 6.06
C SER A 26 -9.25 7.51 7.49
N ALA A 27 -9.99 7.00 8.48
CA ALA A 27 -9.89 7.43 9.88
C ALA A 27 -9.92 8.96 10.08
N GLY A 28 -10.69 9.70 9.26
CA GLY A 28 -10.82 11.16 9.35
C GLY A 28 -9.63 11.97 8.83
N ARG A 29 -8.67 11.35 8.13
CA ARG A 29 -7.47 12.00 7.57
C ARG A 29 -7.31 11.67 6.10
N GLU A 30 -6.66 12.56 5.37
CA GLU A 30 -6.38 12.38 3.95
C GLU A 30 -5.31 11.30 3.74
N VAL A 31 -5.57 10.39 2.81
CA VAL A 31 -4.74 9.25 2.45
C VAL A 31 -4.48 9.31 0.95
N THR A 32 -3.21 9.22 0.58
CA THR A 32 -2.80 9.00 -0.79
C THR A 32 -2.71 7.51 -1.06
N VAL A 33 -3.31 7.08 -2.18
CA VAL A 33 -3.32 5.70 -2.66
C VAL A 33 -2.58 5.63 -3.99
N GLU A 34 -1.60 4.75 -4.06
CA GLU A 34 -0.88 4.40 -5.30
C GLU A 34 -1.24 2.97 -5.70
N VAL A 35 -1.80 2.80 -6.90
CA VAL A 35 -2.13 1.50 -7.49
C VAL A 35 -1.17 1.26 -8.65
N ARG A 36 -0.43 0.16 -8.60
CA ARG A 36 0.50 -0.26 -9.66
C ARG A 36 -0.06 -1.48 -10.38
N ASP A 37 -0.25 -1.37 -11.69
CA ASP A 37 -0.73 -2.45 -12.57
C ASP A 37 0.44 -3.02 -13.37
N TYR A 38 0.75 -4.29 -13.15
CA TYR A 38 1.81 -5.03 -13.86
C TYR A 38 1.33 -5.65 -15.18
N GLY A 39 0.07 -5.45 -15.58
CA GLY A 39 -0.48 -5.93 -16.84
C GLY A 39 -0.78 -7.43 -16.88
N LEU A 40 -0.93 -7.97 -18.09
CA LEU A 40 -1.38 -9.35 -18.36
C LEU A 40 -0.28 -10.42 -18.21
N GLY A 41 0.92 -10.04 -17.74
CA GLY A 41 2.09 -10.93 -17.72
C GLY A 41 2.26 -11.79 -16.46
N HIS A 42 1.52 -11.55 -15.37
CA HIS A 42 1.79 -12.21 -14.09
C HIS A 42 0.55 -12.94 -13.54
N ASP A 43 0.62 -14.26 -13.59
CA ASP A 43 -0.50 -15.19 -13.39
C ASP A 43 -1.17 -15.19 -12.00
N ARG A 44 -0.76 -14.38 -11.02
CA ARG A 44 -1.40 -14.39 -9.67
C ARG A 44 -1.47 -13.04 -8.92
N SER A 45 -0.78 -12.01 -9.39
CA SER A 45 -0.62 -10.75 -8.64
C SER A 45 -0.47 -9.58 -9.62
N ARG A 46 -1.60 -9.06 -10.12
CA ARG A 46 -1.61 -7.99 -11.14
C ARG A 46 -1.47 -6.60 -10.54
N TYR A 47 -2.12 -6.37 -9.40
CA TYR A 47 -2.18 -5.06 -8.76
C TYR A 47 -1.41 -5.06 -7.46
N GLU A 48 -0.63 -4.02 -7.27
CA GLU A 48 0.05 -3.70 -6.02
C GLU A 48 -0.44 -2.34 -5.54
N VAL A 49 -0.97 -2.29 -4.32
CA VAL A 49 -1.57 -1.06 -3.77
C VAL A 49 -0.81 -0.62 -2.53
N TYR A 50 -0.49 0.67 -2.49
CA TYR A 50 0.10 1.36 -1.36
C TYR A 50 -0.85 2.43 -0.87
N ALA A 51 -1.14 2.47 0.43
CA ALA A 51 -1.92 3.54 1.06
C ALA A 51 -1.12 4.16 2.21
N TYR A 52 -1.02 5.48 2.24
CA TYR A 52 -0.33 6.23 3.31
C TYR A 52 -1.00 7.59 3.55
N PHE A 53 -0.97 8.08 4.79
CA PHE A 53 -1.49 9.41 5.10
C PHE A 53 -0.67 10.50 4.37
N THR A 54 -1.36 11.45 3.76
CA THR A 54 -0.75 12.47 2.89
C THR A 54 0.24 13.38 3.64
N ASP A 55 0.02 13.55 4.94
CA ASP A 55 0.88 14.34 5.83
C ASP A 55 2.13 13.59 6.33
N VAL A 56 2.29 12.30 5.99
CA VAL A 56 3.48 11.51 6.35
C VAL A 56 4.64 11.80 5.37
N PRO A 57 5.81 12.23 5.87
CA PRO A 57 6.99 12.49 5.05
C PRO A 57 7.44 11.24 4.29
N ALA A 58 7.99 11.42 3.07
CA ALA A 58 8.42 10.30 2.22
C ALA A 58 9.38 9.32 2.91
N SER A 59 10.25 9.82 3.79
CA SER A 59 11.18 9.00 4.58
C SER A 59 10.50 8.06 5.58
N GLU A 60 9.27 8.38 6.00
CA GLU A 60 8.51 7.64 7.03
C GLU A 60 7.39 6.80 6.42
N ARG A 61 7.11 6.95 5.11
CA ARG A 61 6.05 6.20 4.41
C ARG A 61 6.29 4.70 4.41
N GLN A 62 7.55 4.25 4.32
CA GLN A 62 7.87 2.81 4.36
C GLN A 62 7.38 2.10 5.64
N LEU A 63 7.26 2.83 6.74
CA LEU A 63 6.77 2.29 8.02
C LEU A 63 5.25 2.35 8.16
N ASN A 64 4.58 3.15 7.33
CA ASN A 64 3.16 3.51 7.47
C ASN A 64 2.34 3.18 6.23
N VAL A 65 2.90 2.38 5.33
CA VAL A 65 2.23 1.95 4.11
C VAL A 65 1.58 0.59 4.34
N SER A 66 0.31 0.46 3.97
CA SER A 66 -0.30 -0.87 3.81
C SER A 66 -0.10 -1.37 2.38
N TYR A 67 0.01 -2.69 2.25
CA TYR A 67 0.39 -3.40 1.04
C TYR A 67 -0.55 -4.58 0.77
N VAL A 68 -1.13 -4.66 -0.43
CA VAL A 68 -1.99 -5.78 -0.81
C VAL A 68 -1.86 -6.15 -2.29
N LEU A 69 -1.71 -7.44 -2.58
CA LEU A 69 -1.73 -8.03 -3.92
C LEU A 69 -3.09 -8.67 -4.20
N GLY A 70 -3.70 -8.38 -5.35
CA GLY A 70 -4.99 -8.96 -5.69
C GLY A 70 -5.75 -8.20 -6.78
N ASN A 71 -7.08 -8.18 -6.68
CA ASN A 71 -7.94 -7.29 -7.45
C ASN A 71 -7.76 -5.84 -6.96
N ALA A 72 -7.70 -4.86 -7.87
CA ALA A 72 -7.50 -3.46 -7.51
C ALA A 72 -8.49 -2.94 -6.46
N ALA A 73 -9.78 -3.25 -6.57
CA ALA A 73 -10.80 -2.74 -5.65
C ALA A 73 -10.63 -3.29 -4.23
N ASP A 74 -10.48 -4.62 -4.11
CA ASP A 74 -10.30 -5.28 -2.82
C ASP A 74 -8.98 -4.88 -2.16
N SER A 75 -7.89 -4.78 -2.94
CA SER A 75 -6.59 -4.32 -2.46
C SER A 75 -6.63 -2.88 -1.96
N VAL A 76 -7.39 -1.99 -2.61
CA VAL A 76 -7.58 -0.60 -2.15
C VAL A 76 -8.35 -0.56 -0.84
N ILE A 77 -9.48 -1.28 -0.73
CA ILE A 77 -10.29 -1.31 0.50
C ILE A 77 -9.44 -1.81 1.67
N HIS A 78 -8.75 -2.94 1.47
CA HIS A 78 -7.91 -3.54 2.49
C HIS A 78 -6.74 -2.62 2.88
N ALA A 79 -6.08 -1.98 1.91
CA ALA A 79 -4.99 -1.03 2.21
C ALA A 79 -5.47 0.20 3.00
N LEU A 80 -6.69 0.68 2.75
CA LEU A 80 -7.30 1.79 3.47
C LEU A 80 -7.72 1.43 4.91
N GLU A 81 -8.12 0.18 5.14
CA GLU A 81 -8.41 -0.34 6.48
C GLU A 81 -7.12 -0.49 7.29
N GLU A 82 -6.10 -1.11 6.69
CA GLU A 82 -4.81 -1.34 7.34
C GLU A 82 -4.03 -0.06 7.63
N VAL A 83 -4.02 0.93 6.73
CA VAL A 83 -3.33 2.21 7.00
C VAL A 83 -3.92 2.92 8.22
N GLY A 84 -5.24 2.81 8.42
CA GLY A 84 -5.91 3.30 9.62
C GLY A 84 -5.43 2.57 10.88
N MET A 85 -5.36 1.23 10.82
CA MET A 85 -4.96 0.38 11.95
C MET A 85 -3.47 0.50 12.31
N HIS A 86 -2.58 0.43 11.31
CA HIS A 86 -1.13 0.47 11.52
C HIS A 86 -0.66 1.82 12.07
N TRP A 87 -1.30 2.92 11.68
CA TRP A 87 -0.96 4.22 12.21
C TRP A 87 -1.18 4.35 13.72
N ASP A 88 -2.25 3.75 14.26
CA ASP A 88 -2.47 3.76 15.71
C ASP A 88 -1.40 2.96 16.47
N VAL A 89 -0.77 1.98 15.83
CA VAL A 89 0.34 1.19 16.38
C VAL A 89 1.68 1.97 16.33
N PHE A 90 1.91 2.73 15.26
CA PHE A 90 3.19 3.44 15.03
C PHE A 90 3.18 4.92 15.46
N LYS A 91 2.07 5.46 15.95
CA LYS A 91 2.05 6.78 16.59
C LYS A 91 3.07 6.79 17.73
N PRO A 92 3.99 7.77 17.77
CA PRO A 92 4.79 8.01 18.97
C PRO A 92 3.83 8.25 20.14
N THR A 93 3.85 7.37 21.14
CA THR A 93 3.24 7.66 22.44
C THR A 93 3.94 8.90 23.00
N LYS A 94 3.15 9.94 23.26
CA LYS A 94 3.62 11.15 23.94
C LYS A 94 4.25 10.85 25.28
#